data_AF-A0A9D4F2V1-F1
#
_entry.id   AF-A0A9D4F2V1-F1
#
_cell.length_a   1.000
_cell.length_b   1.000
_cell.length_c   1.000
_cell.angle_alpha   90.00
_cell.angle_beta   90.00
_cell.angle_gamma   90.00
#
_symmetry.space_group_name_H-M   'P 1'
#
loop_
_entity.id
_entity.type
_entity.pdbx_description
1 polymer ?
#
loop_
_entity_poly.entity_id
_entity_poly.type
_entity_poly.pdbx_seq_one_letter_code
_entity_poly.pdbx_strand_id
1 'polypeptide(L)'
;MSETTYEHREISAPRVSKFNVYIQGDLKHSYFVILTVHDLGCNHLSWKAFLEHESMTNLASRAAFIHVDIPGQEDGAPSLPS
;
A
#
# COMPACT_ATOMS: atom_id res chain seq x y z
N MET A 1 -5.07 -6.08 20.71
CA MET A 1 -4.43 -5.95 19.39
C MET A 1 -4.02 -4.49 19.26
N SER A 2 -2.72 -4.21 19.16
CA SER A 2 -2.25 -2.84 18.91
C SER A 2 -2.82 -2.37 17.57
N GLU A 3 -3.37 -1.16 17.55
CA GLU A 3 -3.91 -0.52 16.35
C GLU A 3 -2.78 -0.40 15.31
N THR A 4 -2.90 -1.10 14.18
CA THR A 4 -1.91 -1.05 13.12
C THR A 4 -1.94 0.34 12.50
N THR A 5 -0.81 1.03 12.53
CA THR A 5 -0.70 2.37 11.94
C THR A 5 -0.94 2.28 10.43
N TYR A 6 -1.76 3.17 9.90
CA TYR A 6 -2.04 3.26 8.47
C TYR A 6 -1.82 4.71 8.01
N GLU A 7 -0.80 4.92 7.20
CA GLU A 7 -0.34 6.26 6.79
C GLU A 7 -0.34 6.39 5.26
N HIS A 8 -0.92 7.47 4.74
CA HIS A 8 -0.86 7.83 3.32
C HIS A 8 0.26 8.82 3.06
N ARG A 9 1.03 8.60 1.99
CA ARG A 9 2.04 9.54 1.47
C ARG A 9 1.98 9.65 -0.05
N GLU A 10 2.26 10.84 -0.57
CA GLU A 10 2.55 11.06 -1.99
C GLU A 10 4.08 11.02 -2.21
N ILE A 11 4.53 10.23 -3.16
CA ILE A 11 5.95 10.06 -3.50
C ILE A 11 6.21 10.63 -4.89
N SER A 12 7.29 11.40 -5.04
CA SER A 12 7.76 11.88 -6.34
C SER A 12 8.91 11.02 -6.87
N ALA A 13 8.85 10.57 -8.13
CA ALA A 13 9.92 9.79 -8.75
C ALA A 13 10.27 10.30 -10.16
N PRO A 14 11.54 10.16 -10.61
CA PRO A 14 12.00 10.77 -11.87
C PRO A 14 11.26 10.33 -13.15
N ARG A 15 10.63 9.14 -13.13
CA ARG A 15 9.94 8.55 -14.31
C ARG A 15 8.42 8.50 -14.17
N VAL A 16 7.94 8.64 -12.95
CA VAL A 16 6.53 8.52 -12.58
C VAL A 16 6.30 9.69 -11.65
N SER A 17 5.88 10.81 -12.23
CA SER A 17 5.85 12.14 -11.60
C SER A 17 5.54 12.07 -10.10
N LYS A 18 4.30 11.71 -9.77
CA LYS A 18 3.80 11.52 -8.42
C LYS A 18 2.91 10.29 -8.36
N PHE A 19 2.97 9.55 -7.27
CA PHE A 19 2.09 8.42 -7.00
C PHE A 19 1.82 8.29 -5.51
N ASN A 20 0.70 7.64 -5.18
CA ASN A 20 0.27 7.46 -3.80
C ASN A 20 0.82 6.14 -3.24
N VAL A 21 1.24 6.17 -1.98
CA VAL A 21 1.56 4.99 -1.21
C VAL A 21 0.83 4.97 0.12
N TYR A 22 0.41 3.79 0.54
CA TYR A 22 -0.23 3.54 1.82
C TYR A 22 0.64 2.59 2.64
N ILE A 23 1.06 3.06 3.80
CA ILE A 23 1.99 2.39 4.70
C ILE A 23 1.16 1.74 5.80
N GLN A 24 1.19 0.42 5.89
CA GLN A 24 0.56 -0.36 6.95
C GLN A 24 1.64 -0.94 7.87
N GLY A 25 1.60 -0.59 9.15
CA GLY A 25 2.58 -0.99 10.16
C GLY A 25 3.70 0.03 10.36
N ASP A 26 4.75 -0.36 11.09
CA ASP A 26 5.84 0.53 11.49
C ASP A 26 7.13 0.28 10.69
N LEU A 27 7.45 1.18 9.75
CA LEU A 27 8.64 1.06 8.90
C LEU A 27 9.98 1.07 9.66
N LYS A 28 10.03 1.63 10.89
CA LYS A 28 11.27 1.72 11.67
C LYS A 28 11.54 0.46 12.49
N HIS A 29 10.48 -0.18 12.97
CA HIS A 29 10.59 -1.30 13.92
C HIS A 29 10.21 -2.66 13.30
N SER A 30 9.69 -2.69 12.07
CA SER A 30 9.42 -3.94 11.36
C SER A 30 10.71 -4.64 10.93
N TYR A 31 10.69 -5.97 10.91
CA TYR A 31 11.86 -6.80 10.55
C TYR A 31 12.19 -6.68 9.06
N PHE A 32 11.17 -6.49 8.24
CA PHE A 32 11.31 -6.32 6.79
C PHE A 32 10.13 -5.51 6.25
N VAL A 33 10.31 -5.02 5.02
CA VAL A 33 9.30 -4.25 4.30
C VAL A 33 8.84 -5.06 3.09
N ILE A 34 7.52 -5.15 2.91
CA ILE A 34 6.91 -5.72 1.70
C ILE A 34 6.32 -4.58 0.88
N LEU A 35 6.77 -4.46 -0.37
CA LEU A 35 6.16 -3.57 -1.36
C LEU A 35 5.08 -4.35 -2.12
N THR A 36 3.90 -3.77 -2.28
CA THR A 36 2.85 -4.34 -3.13
C THR A 36 2.46 -3.36 -4.21
N VAL A 37 2.18 -3.88 -5.41
CA VAL A 37 1.66 -3.14 -6.57
C VAL A 37 0.44 -3.93 -7.04
N HIS A 38 -0.71 -3.28 -7.14
CA HIS A 38 -1.96 -3.93 -7.52
C HIS A 38 -2.06 -4.14 -9.04
N ASP A 39 -3.02 -4.94 -9.47
CA ASP A 39 -3.36 -5.16 -10.89
C ASP A 39 -4.33 -4.08 -11.42
N LEU A 40 -4.59 -4.08 -12.72
CA LEU A 40 -5.51 -3.17 -13.41
C LEU A 40 -6.94 -3.29 -12.87
N GLY A 41 -7.62 -2.14 -12.70
CA GLY A 41 -9.01 -2.10 -12.22
C GLY A 41 -9.17 -2.34 -10.71
N CYS A 42 -8.07 -2.27 -9.96
CA CYS A 42 -7.99 -2.42 -8.51
C CYS A 42 -7.13 -1.28 -7.93
N ASN A 43 -7.01 -1.23 -6.60
CA ASN A 43 -6.08 -0.35 -5.88
C ASN A 43 -5.49 -1.09 -4.65
N HIS A 44 -4.79 -0.38 -3.77
CA HIS A 44 -4.17 -0.95 -2.58
C HIS A 44 -5.13 -1.73 -1.66
N LEU A 45 -6.43 -1.41 -1.65
CA LEU A 45 -7.43 -2.08 -0.82
C LEU A 45 -7.60 -3.56 -1.18
N SER A 46 -7.24 -3.95 -2.40
CA SER A 46 -7.30 -5.35 -2.87
C SER A 46 -6.42 -6.29 -2.04
N TRP A 47 -5.43 -5.79 -1.31
CA TRP A 47 -4.56 -6.59 -0.46
C TRP A 47 -5.16 -6.89 0.92
N LYS A 48 -6.20 -6.16 1.35
CA LYS A 48 -6.74 -6.26 2.71
C LYS A 48 -7.15 -7.69 3.07
N ALA A 49 -7.99 -8.31 2.25
CA ALA A 49 -8.48 -9.67 2.49
C ALA A 49 -7.34 -10.71 2.51
N PHE A 50 -6.32 -10.52 1.66
CA PHE A 50 -5.15 -11.40 1.63
C PHE A 50 -4.34 -11.30 2.94
N LEU A 51 -4.12 -10.09 3.45
CA LEU A 51 -3.36 -9.86 4.68
C LEU A 51 -4.11 -10.21 5.97
N GLU A 52 -5.43 -10.15 5.95
CA GLU A 52 -6.29 -10.56 7.08
C GLU A 52 -6.43 -12.08 7.20
N HIS A 53 -5.99 -12.85 6.20
CA HIS A 53 -6.03 -14.30 6.25
C HIS A 53 -5.13 -14.85 7.37
N GLU A 54 -5.60 -15.87 8.10
CA GLU A 54 -4.90 -16.39 9.29
C GLU A 54 -3.47 -16.86 8.99
N SER A 55 -3.25 -17.47 7.82
CA SER A 55 -1.91 -17.90 7.38
C SER A 55 -0.91 -16.73 7.23
N MET A 56 -1.40 -15.52 7.01
CA MET A 56 -0.57 -14.32 6.85
C MET A 56 -0.27 -13.64 8.18
N THR A 57 -0.98 -13.97 9.26
CA THR A 57 -0.89 -13.26 10.55
C THR A 57 0.55 -13.24 11.09
N ASN A 58 1.27 -14.36 11.04
CA ASN A 58 2.65 -14.43 11.53
C ASN A 58 3.66 -13.66 10.65
N LEU A 59 3.41 -13.60 9.35
CA LEU A 59 4.24 -12.82 8.43
C LEU A 59 3.96 -11.32 8.61
N ALA A 60 2.68 -10.95 8.57
CA ALA A 60 2.23 -9.57 8.63
C ALA A 60 2.58 -8.89 9.96
N SER A 61 2.59 -9.61 11.08
CA SER A 61 2.98 -9.05 12.38
C SER A 61 4.45 -8.64 12.50
N ARG A 62 5.30 -9.08 11.57
CA ARG A 62 6.74 -8.77 11.52
C ARG A 62 7.10 -7.82 10.38
N ALA A 63 6.14 -7.52 9.51
CA ALA A 63 6.35 -6.74 8.31
C ALA A 63 5.71 -5.37 8.43
N ALA A 64 6.32 -4.38 7.77
CA ALA A 64 5.60 -3.20 7.33
C ALA A 64 5.29 -3.35 5.84
N PHE A 65 4.12 -2.90 5.42
CA PHE A 65 3.71 -2.93 4.03
C PHE A 65 3.70 -1.53 3.45
N ILE A 66 4.19 -1.40 2.23
CA ILE A 66 4.03 -0.20 1.40
C ILE A 66 3.20 -0.62 0.20
N HIS A 67 1.94 -0.19 0.17
CA HIS A 67 1.03 -0.42 -0.93
C HIS A 67 1.11 0.76 -1.90
N VAL A 68 1.49 0.48 -3.15
CA VAL A 68 1.56 1.48 -4.21
C VAL A 68 0.23 1.50 -4.95
N ASP A 69 -0.40 2.68 -5.01
CA ASP A 69 -1.43 2.94 -6.00
C ASP A 69 -0.78 3.42 -7.29
N ILE A 70 -1.09 2.74 -8.38
CA ILE A 70 -0.67 3.13 -9.73
C ILE A 70 -1.32 4.50 -10.04
N PRO A 71 -0.58 5.47 -10.61
CA PRO A 71 -1.12 6.79 -10.91
C PRO A 71 -2.43 6.75 -11.70
N GLY A 72 -3.46 7.44 -11.21
CA GLY A 72 -4.77 7.47 -11.83
C GLY A 72 -5.65 6.26 -11.49
N GLN A 73 -5.20 5.38 -10.59
CA GLN A 73 -5.97 4.23 -10.07
C GLN A 73 -6.26 4.35 -8.57
N GLU A 74 -5.78 5.41 -7.91
CA GLU A 74 -6.16 5.75 -6.54
C GLU A 74 -7.65 6.12 -6.42
N ASP A 75 -8.19 6.01 -5.21
CA ASP A 75 -9.58 6.40 -4.93
C ASP A 75 -9.81 7.88 -5.23
N GLY A 76 -10.82 8.17 -6.07
CA GLY A 76 -11.16 9.54 -6.46
C GLY A 76 -10.20 10.17 -7.46
N ALA A 77 -9.34 9.39 -8.12
CA ALA A 77 -8.47 9.87 -9.18
C ALA A 77 -9.27 10.64 -10.26
N PRO A 78 -8.76 11.79 -10.74
CA PRO A 78 -9.42 12.52 -11.81
C PRO A 78 -9.40 11.71 -13.11
N SER A 79 -10.44 11.86 -13.93
CA SER A 79 -10.43 11.33 -15.29
C SER A 79 -9.22 11.87 -16.06
N LEU A 80 -8.63 11.02 -16.89
CA LEU A 80 -7.58 11.45 -17.81
C LEU A 80 -8.10 12.57 -18.72
N PRO A 81 -7.27 13.58 -19.03
CA PRO A 81 -7.65 14.61 -19.98
C PRO A 81 -7.98 13.99 -21.34
N SER A 82 -9.03 14.50 -21.98
CA SER A 82 -9.51 14.10 -23.31
C SER A 82 -8.54 14.49 -24.43
#